data_AF-A0A2W7ZCN8-F1
#
_entry.id   AF-A0A2W7ZCN8-F1
#
_cell.length_a   1.000
_cell.length_b   1.000
_cell.length_c   1.000
_cell.angle_alpha   90.00
_cell.angle_beta   90.00
_cell.angle_gamma   90.00
#
_symmetry.space_group_name_H-M   'P 1'
#
loop_
_entity.id
_entity.type
_entity.pdbx_description
1 polymer ?
#
loop_
_entity_poly.entity_id
_entity_poly.type
_entity_poly.pdbx_seq_one_letter_code
_entity_poly.pdbx_strand_id
1 'polypeptide(L)' 'VNAFIRERDRDLPCISCGTLTSAQWDAGHYRTTAAAPQLRFDERNIHKQCVVCNQHKSGNLVPYRVELI' A
#
# COMPACT_ATOMS: atom_id res chain seq x y z
N VAL A 1 -5.09 5.29 11.08
CA VAL A 1 -4.12 4.68 10.15
C VAL A 1 -4.32 5.16 8.71
N ASN A 2 -5.43 4.88 8.02
CA ASN A 2 -5.57 5.27 6.60
C ASN A 2 -5.32 6.76 6.29
N ALA A 3 -5.88 7.68 7.08
CA ALA A 3 -5.63 9.11 6.91
C ALA A 3 -4.14 9.48 7.11
N PHE A 4 -3.51 8.92 8.14
CA PHE A 4 -2.09 9.11 8.41
C PHE A 4 -1.20 8.59 7.28
N ILE A 5 -1.44 7.37 6.77
CA ILE A 5 -0.66 6.80 5.66
C ILE A 5 -0.78 7.64 4.40
N ARG A 6 -2.00 8.09 4.07
CA ARG A 6 -2.23 8.97 2.91
C ARG A 6 -1.52 10.32 3.03
N GLU A 7 -1.37 10.82 4.26
CA GLU A 7 -0.63 12.06 4.52
C GLU A 7 0.89 11.84 4.45
N ARG A 8 1.40 10.83 5.16
CA ARG A 8 2.82 10.46 5.17
C ARG A 8 3.36 10.19 3.76
N ASP A 9 2.58 9.51 2.94
CA ASP A 9 2.97 9.07 1.60
C ASP A 9 2.41 9.99 0.49
N ARG A 10 1.91 11.19 0.84
CA ARG A 10 1.20 12.07 -0.10
C ARG A 10 1.98 12.29 -1.39
N ASP A 11 3.27 12.57 -1.27
CA ASP A 11 4.17 12.91 -2.39
C ASP A 11 4.90 11.69 -2.97
N LEU A 12 4.67 10.49 -2.42
CA LEU A 12 5.23 9.25 -2.92
C LEU A 12 4.36 8.64 -4.03
N PRO A 13 4.95 7.94 -5.00
CA PRO A 13 4.19 7.15 -5.95
C PRO A 13 3.55 5.93 -5.29
N CYS A 14 2.71 5.21 -6.04
CA CYS A 14 2.25 3.89 -5.65
C CYS A 14 3.46 2.98 -5.35
N ILE A 15 3.52 2.43 -4.14
CA ILE A 15 4.62 1.54 -3.70
C ILE A 15 4.80 0.28 -4.58
N SER A 16 3.81 -0.10 -5.39
CA SER A 16 3.90 -1.32 -6.20
C SER A 16 4.09 -1.10 -7.69
N CYS A 17 3.88 0.11 -8.20
CA CYS A 17 3.99 0.34 -9.64
C CYS A 17 4.55 1.70 -10.03
N GLY A 18 4.95 2.52 -9.06
CA GLY A 18 5.60 3.81 -9.33
C GLY A 18 4.67 4.89 -9.91
N THR A 19 3.38 4.61 -10.13
CA THR A 19 2.48 5.63 -10.68
C THR A 19 2.27 6.79 -9.69
N LEU A 20 2.23 8.01 -10.21
CA LEU A 20 1.79 9.21 -9.48
C LEU A 20 0.32 9.55 -9.75
N THR A 21 -0.32 8.84 -10.68
CA THR A 21 -1.71 9.05 -11.06
C THR A 21 -2.55 7.81 -10.76
N SER A 22 -3.70 8.02 -10.15
CA SER A 22 -4.70 6.98 -9.92
C SER A 22 -6.08 7.58 -9.76
N ALA A 23 -7.11 6.84 -10.14
CA ALA A 23 -8.50 7.20 -9.88
C ALA A 23 -8.80 7.22 -8.36
N GLN A 24 -8.13 6.37 -7.58
CA GLN A 24 -8.26 6.32 -6.13
C GLN A 24 -6.99 5.79 -5.48
N TRP A 25 -6.68 6.34 -4.30
CA TRP A 25 -5.56 5.94 -3.46
C TRP A 25 -6.03 5.23 -2.20
N ASP A 26 -5.42 4.07 -1.93
CA ASP A 26 -5.65 3.26 -0.74
C ASP A 26 -4.41 3.20 0.14
N ALA A 27 -4.60 2.81 1.39
CA ALA A 27 -3.52 2.40 2.30
C ALA A 27 -3.42 0.87 2.22
N GLY A 28 -2.58 0.36 1.33
CA GLY A 28 -2.47 -1.05 1.00
C GLY A 28 -1.53 -1.82 1.93
N HIS A 29 -1.96 -3.01 2.37
CA HIS A 29 -1.19 -3.87 3.28
C HIS A 29 -0.23 -4.81 2.54
N TYR A 30 1.03 -4.90 2.97
CA TYR A 30 1.97 -5.90 2.45
C TYR A 30 1.62 -7.34 2.92
N ARG A 31 1.27 -7.49 4.20
CA ARG A 31 0.64 -8.68 4.78
C ARG A 31 -0.81 -8.36 5.05
N THR A 32 -1.72 -9.06 4.39
CA THR A 32 -3.17 -8.81 4.52
C THR A 32 -3.64 -8.96 5.97
N THR A 33 -4.69 -8.24 6.34
CA THR A 33 -5.28 -8.31 7.69
C THR A 33 -5.79 -9.69 8.05
N ALA A 34 -6.20 -10.49 7.05
CA ALA A 34 -6.59 -11.89 7.23
C ALA A 34 -5.39 -12.80 7.54
N ALA A 35 -4.25 -12.58 6.86
CA ALA A 35 -3.05 -13.41 7.05
C ALA A 35 -2.22 -13.00 8.28
N ALA A 36 -2.25 -11.72 8.66
CA ALA A 36 -1.48 -11.18 9.78
C ALA A 36 -2.27 -10.09 10.53
N PRO A 37 -3.31 -10.44 11.30
CA PRO A 37 -4.15 -9.47 12.01
C PRO A 37 -3.37 -8.60 13.00
N GLN A 38 -2.30 -9.13 13.59
CA GLN A 38 -1.40 -8.39 14.49
C GLN A 38 -0.68 -7.23 13.80
N LEU A 39 -0.55 -7.26 12.46
CA LEU A 39 0.07 -6.20 11.65
C LEU A 39 -0.95 -5.23 11.04
N ARG A 40 -2.25 -5.36 11.40
CA ARG A 40 -3.35 -4.58 10.81
C ARG A 40 -3.14 -3.07 10.87
N PHE A 41 -2.51 -2.59 11.93
CA PHE A 41 -2.26 -1.18 12.20
C PHE A 41 -0.77 -0.82 12.24
N ASP A 42 0.13 -1.77 11.93
CA ASP A 42 1.56 -1.50 11.86
C ASP A 42 1.85 -0.69 10.59
N GLU A 43 2.32 0.55 10.76
CA GLU A 43 2.56 1.49 9.67
C GLU A 43 3.68 1.03 8.72
N ARG A 44 4.56 0.12 9.15
CA ARG A 44 5.58 -0.51 8.30
C ARG A 44 5.00 -1.57 7.37
N ASN A 45 3.77 -2.01 7.64
CA ASN A 45 3.04 -2.95 6.80
C ASN A 45 2.08 -2.24 5.82
N ILE A 46 1.98 -0.91 5.85
CA ILE A 46 0.93 -0.15 5.16
C ILE A 46 1.53 1.05 4.44
N HIS A 47 1.23 1.17 3.14
CA HIS A 47 1.76 2.26 2.32
C HIS A 47 0.73 2.70 1.27
N LYS A 48 0.91 3.88 0.70
CA LYS A 48 0.08 4.38 -0.40
C LYS A 48 0.15 3.45 -1.61
N GLN A 49 -1.02 3.00 -2.04
CA GLN A 49 -1.17 2.10 -3.17
C GLN A 49 -2.32 2.55 -4.05
N CYS A 50 -2.14 2.48 -5.38
CA CYS A 50 -3.22 2.77 -6.31
C CYS A 50 -4.28 1.67 -6.24
N VAL A 51 -5.55 2.02 -6.49
CA VAL A 51 -6.68 1.07 -6.45
C VAL A 51 -6.45 -0.17 -7.34
N VAL A 52 -5.78 0.01 -8.49
CA VAL A 52 -5.44 -1.08 -9.40
C VAL A 52 -4.49 -2.08 -8.76
N CYS A 53 -3.43 -1.63 -8.10
CA CYS A 53 -2.51 -2.54 -7.44
C CYS A 53 -3.12 -3.17 -6.19
N ASN A 54 -3.82 -2.38 -5.38
CA ASN A 54 -4.37 -2.83 -4.10
C ASN A 54 -5.52 -3.83 -4.30
N GLN A 55 -6.55 -3.45 -5.06
CA GLN A 55 -7.80 -4.20 -5.15
C GLN A 55 -7.83 -5.18 -6.33
N HIS A 56 -7.26 -4.81 -7.47
CA HIS A 56 -7.37 -5.61 -8.70
C HIS A 56 -6.17 -6.50 -8.99
N LYS A 57 -5.03 -6.29 -8.31
CA LYS A 57 -3.82 -7.12 -8.40
C LYS A 57 -3.44 -7.76 -7.06
N SER A 58 -4.38 -7.90 -6.15
CA SER A 58 -4.18 -8.54 -4.84
C SER A 58 -2.98 -7.98 -4.07
N GLY A 59 -2.88 -6.64 -3.98
CA GLY A 59 -1.78 -5.94 -3.34
C GLY A 59 -0.48 -5.88 -4.15
N ASN A 60 -0.43 -6.43 -5.37
CA ASN A 60 0.73 -6.40 -6.28
C ASN A 60 2.08 -6.63 -5.54
N LEU A 61 2.14 -7.72 -4.77
CA LEU A 61 3.10 -7.90 -3.67
C LEU A 61 4.56 -8.07 -4.12
N VAL A 62 4.80 -8.55 -5.34
CA VAL A 62 6.16 -8.74 -5.86
C VAL A 62 6.87 -7.40 -6.00
N PRO A 63 6.38 -6.44 -6.80
CA PRO A 63 7.00 -5.12 -6.86
C PRO A 63 6.83 -4.33 -5.56
N TYR A 64 5.77 -4.55 -4.77
CA TYR A 64 5.68 -3.99 -3.42
C TYR A 64 6.91 -4.36 -2.59
N ARG A 65 7.31 -5.64 -2.58
CA ARG A 65 8.45 -6.10 -1.77
C ARG A 65 9.77 -5.46 -2.18
N VAL A 66 9.94 -5.13 -3.46
CA VAL A 66 11.17 -4.50 -3.97
C VAL A 66 11.40 -3.16 -3.29
N GLU A 67 10.34 -2.37 -3.08
CA GLU A 67 10.42 -1.04 -2.43
C GLU A 67 10.57 -1.10 -0.89
N LEU A 68 10.62 -2.30 -0.29
CA LEU A 68 10.81 -2.49 1.16
C LEU A 68 12.28 -2.79 1.55
N ILE A 69 13.20 -2.77 0.60
CA ILE A 69 14.63 -3.07 0.76
C ILE A 69 15.43 -1.79 0.53
#